data_AF-A0A3D0SWA3-F1
#
_entry.id   AF-A0A3D0SWA3-F1
#
_cell.length_a   1.000
_cell.length_b   1.000
_cell.length_c   1.000
_cell.angle_alpha   90.00
_cell.angle_beta   90.00
_cell.angle_gamma   90.00
#
_symmetry.space_group_name_H-M   'P 1'
#
loop_
_entity.id
_entity.type
_entity.pdbx_description
1 polymer ?
#
loop_
_entity_poly.entity_id
_entity_poly.type
_entity_poly.pdbx_seq_one_letter_code
_entity_poly.pdbx_strand_id
1 'polypeptide(L)'
;MTNTVRPFSKTSDTSLDPAHRFSDAEISAVYKAMALRRDMRHFRSGQVPEEQLQRLLAAAHCAPSVGFMQPWRFIRITDIALRHAIHVLVEEERIRTAEAMGEREDKFMRLKVEGVLECAEVLVAALMDGRERHIFGRRTLPEMDLASVACAIQNLL
;
A
#
# COMPACT_ATOMS: atom_id res chain seq x y z
N MET A 1 4.20 28.68 27.68
CA MET A 1 3.10 28.67 26.70
C MET A 1 2.68 27.23 26.49
N THR A 2 1.56 26.83 27.11
CA THR A 2 1.04 25.46 27.09
C THR A 2 0.33 25.23 25.76
N ASN A 3 0.93 24.43 24.87
CA ASN A 3 0.31 24.04 23.61
C ASN A 3 -0.83 23.04 23.89
N THR A 4 -2.06 23.53 23.93
CA THR A 4 -3.25 22.69 24.05
C THR A 4 -3.54 22.05 22.69
N VAL A 5 -3.02 20.84 22.47
CA VAL A 5 -3.46 20.00 21.35
C VAL A 5 -4.90 19.58 21.61
N ARG A 6 -5.86 20.13 20.85
CA ARG A 6 -7.26 19.67 20.91
C ARG A 6 -7.38 18.33 20.19
N PRO A 7 -8.04 17.31 20.77
CA PRO A 7 -8.36 16.08 20.06
C PRO A 7 -9.35 16.38 18.92
N PHE A 8 -9.25 15.60 17.83
CA PHE A 8 -10.15 15.68 16.69
C PHE A 8 -11.60 15.44 17.15
N SER A 9 -12.45 16.48 17.11
CA SER A 9 -13.90 16.34 17.23
C SER A 9 -14.45 15.85 15.89
N LYS A 10 -15.23 14.77 15.90
CA LYS A 10 -15.83 14.16 14.69
C LYS A 10 -16.96 14.99 14.06
N THR A 11 -17.21 16.20 14.52
CA THR A 11 -18.23 17.09 13.96
C THR A 11 -17.59 18.42 13.57
N SER A 12 -16.96 18.45 12.41
CA SER A 12 -16.82 19.69 11.65
C SER A 12 -17.91 19.68 10.58
N ASP A 13 -18.97 20.42 10.86
CA ASP A 13 -19.96 20.82 9.87
C ASP A 13 -19.24 21.73 8.87
N THR A 14 -18.69 21.11 7.84
CA THR A 14 -18.07 21.81 6.72
C THR A 14 -19.02 21.58 5.57
N SER A 15 -19.89 22.55 5.30
CA SER A 15 -20.71 22.57 4.09
C SER A 15 -19.77 22.63 2.89
N LEU A 16 -19.37 21.45 2.40
CA LEU A 16 -18.72 21.30 1.11
C LEU A 16 -19.62 22.00 0.07
N ASP A 17 -19.00 22.69 -0.88
CA ASP A 17 -19.70 23.20 -2.06
C ASP A 17 -20.62 22.08 -2.60
N PRO A 18 -21.94 22.31 -2.72
CA PRO A 18 -22.87 21.31 -3.24
C PRO A 18 -22.43 20.71 -4.57
N ALA A 19 -21.65 21.44 -5.38
CA ALA A 19 -21.13 20.98 -6.66
C ALA A 19 -20.09 19.84 -6.54
N HIS A 20 -19.44 19.69 -5.39
CA HIS A 20 -18.38 18.70 -5.17
C HIS A 20 -18.71 17.66 -4.10
N ARG A 21 -19.93 17.71 -3.54
CA ARG A 21 -20.36 16.74 -2.54
C ARG A 21 -20.77 15.44 -3.22
N PHE A 22 -20.15 14.33 -2.80
CA PHE A 22 -20.61 12.99 -3.14
C PHE A 22 -21.99 12.71 -2.54
N SER A 23 -22.79 11.90 -3.23
CA SER A 23 -24.05 11.39 -2.68
C SER A 23 -23.80 10.54 -1.43
N ASP A 24 -24.83 10.36 -0.60
CA ASP A 24 -24.72 9.56 0.62
C ASP A 24 -24.35 8.10 0.33
N ALA A 25 -24.81 7.59 -0.81
CA ALA A 25 -24.46 6.26 -1.30
C ALA A 25 -22.96 6.15 -1.67
N GLU A 26 -22.41 7.15 -2.36
CA GLU A 26 -20.98 7.20 -2.71
C GLU A 26 -20.11 7.33 -1.46
N ILE A 27 -20.49 8.20 -0.52
CA ILE A 27 -19.79 8.34 0.78
C ILE A 27 -19.78 6.99 1.52
N SER A 28 -20.94 6.33 1.62
CA SER A 28 -21.06 5.02 2.27
C SER A 28 -20.19 3.96 1.60
N ALA A 29 -20.15 3.93 0.26
CA ALA A 29 -19.34 2.99 -0.49
C ALA A 29 -17.84 3.13 -0.20
N VAL A 30 -17.32 4.37 -0.15
CA VAL A 30 -15.91 4.64 0.19
C VAL A 30 -15.57 4.12 1.59
N TYR A 31 -16.36 4.47 2.61
CA TYR A 31 -16.11 4.02 3.98
C TYR A 31 -16.23 2.50 4.11
N LYS A 32 -17.18 1.88 3.40
CA LYS A 32 -17.35 0.43 3.39
C LYS A 32 -16.13 -0.27 2.78
N ALA A 33 -15.60 0.22 1.67
CA ALA A 33 -14.40 -0.33 1.05
C ALA A 33 -13.20 -0.28 2.02
N MET A 34 -12.97 0.88 2.64
CA MET A 34 -11.89 1.08 3.62
C MET A 34 -12.03 0.19 4.85
N ALA A 35 -13.25 -0.03 5.34
CA ALA A 35 -13.51 -0.80 6.56
C ALA A 35 -13.48 -2.32 6.34
N LEU A 36 -13.82 -2.79 5.13
CA LEU A 36 -13.90 -4.21 4.81
C LEU A 36 -12.60 -4.80 4.25
N ARG A 37 -11.71 -3.98 3.67
CA ARG A 37 -10.42 -4.47 3.18
C ARG A 37 -9.61 -5.14 4.30
N ARG A 38 -8.90 -6.21 3.97
CA ARG A 38 -8.06 -6.98 4.89
C ARG A 38 -6.75 -7.33 4.22
N ASP A 39 -5.73 -7.47 5.04
CA ASP A 39 -4.45 -8.01 4.63
C ASP A 39 -4.57 -9.55 4.52
N MET A 40 -4.73 -10.03 3.29
CA MET A 40 -5.04 -11.43 2.98
C MET A 40 -3.76 -12.21 2.66
N ARG A 41 -3.66 -13.44 3.20
CA ARG A 41 -2.55 -14.37 2.93
C ARG A 41 -2.99 -15.68 2.30
N HIS A 42 -4.28 -15.83 2.04
CA HIS A 42 -4.85 -16.98 1.35
C HIS A 42 -5.42 -16.49 0.03
N PHE A 43 -4.86 -16.98 -1.06
CA PHE A 43 -5.23 -16.56 -2.40
C PHE A 43 -5.89 -17.69 -3.18
N ARG A 44 -6.72 -17.32 -4.14
CA ARG A 44 -7.18 -18.25 -5.17
C ARG A 44 -6.18 -18.19 -6.32
N SER A 45 -5.85 -19.35 -6.86
CA SER A 45 -5.10 -19.45 -8.10
C SER A 45 -5.92 -18.89 -9.27
N GLY A 46 -5.24 -18.50 -10.33
CA GLY A 46 -5.84 -17.92 -11.53
C GLY A 46 -5.08 -16.71 -12.01
N GLN A 47 -5.75 -15.86 -12.78
CA GLN A 47 -5.21 -14.62 -13.32
C GLN A 47 -6.18 -13.48 -13.04
N VAL A 48 -5.65 -12.28 -12.87
CA VAL A 48 -6.46 -11.06 -12.85
C VAL A 48 -6.63 -10.58 -14.29
N PRO A 49 -7.85 -10.29 -14.76
CA PRO A 49 -8.07 -9.73 -16.09
C PRO A 49 -7.25 -8.44 -16.29
N GLU A 50 -6.64 -8.29 -17.47
CA GLU A 50 -5.72 -7.19 -17.75
C GLU A 50 -6.38 -5.81 -17.56
N GLU A 51 -7.62 -5.64 -18.02
CA GLU A 51 -8.39 -4.39 -17.82
C GLU A 51 -8.58 -4.07 -16.33
N GLN A 52 -8.81 -5.09 -15.50
CA GLN A 52 -8.95 -4.90 -14.06
C GLN A 52 -7.63 -4.44 -13.44
N LEU A 53 -6.51 -5.05 -13.84
CA LEU A 53 -5.18 -4.63 -13.39
C LEU A 53 -4.87 -3.18 -13.79
N GLN A 54 -5.21 -2.80 -15.03
CA GLN A 54 -5.04 -1.43 -15.52
C GLN A 54 -5.85 -0.42 -14.70
N ARG A 55 -7.11 -0.74 -14.35
CA ARG A 55 -7.95 0.10 -13.48
C ARG A 55 -7.35 0.27 -12.09
N LEU A 56 -6.78 -0.79 -11.51
CA LEU A 56 -6.11 -0.74 -10.20
C LEU A 56 -4.86 0.15 -10.25
N LEU A 57 -4.02 -0.01 -11.29
CA LEU A 57 -2.84 0.82 -11.47
C LEU A 57 -3.20 2.29 -11.75
N ALA A 58 -4.26 2.55 -12.50
CA ALA A 58 -4.77 3.90 -12.72
C ALA A 58 -5.19 4.56 -11.38
N ALA A 59 -5.87 3.83 -10.50
CA ALA A 59 -6.21 4.33 -9.17
C ALA A 59 -4.96 4.66 -8.33
N ALA A 60 -3.92 3.81 -8.39
CA ALA A 60 -2.63 4.07 -7.75
C ALA A 60 -2.00 5.38 -8.25
N HIS A 61 -2.06 5.65 -9.56
CA HIS A 61 -1.53 6.87 -10.17
C HIS A 61 -2.26 8.16 -9.75
N CYS A 62 -3.50 8.06 -9.26
CA CYS A 62 -4.26 9.19 -8.71
C CYS A 62 -3.78 9.63 -7.31
N ALA A 63 -2.80 8.95 -6.71
CA ALA A 63 -2.30 9.33 -5.39
C ALA A 63 -1.57 10.68 -5.43
N PRO A 64 -1.61 11.45 -4.32
CA PRO A 64 -0.78 12.64 -4.18
C PRO A 64 0.70 12.24 -4.12
N SER A 65 1.57 13.14 -4.58
CA SER A 65 3.01 12.98 -4.41
C SER A 65 3.70 14.31 -4.15
N VAL A 66 4.77 14.25 -3.37
CA VAL A 66 5.60 15.43 -3.07
C VAL A 66 6.13 16.06 -4.35
N GLY A 67 5.90 17.37 -4.50
CA GLY A 67 6.31 18.11 -5.70
C GLY A 67 5.78 17.51 -7.01
N PHE A 68 4.65 16.78 -6.95
CA PHE A 68 4.09 16.02 -8.07
C PHE A 68 5.11 15.10 -8.77
N MET A 69 6.01 14.51 -7.98
CA MET A 69 7.10 13.67 -8.48
C MET A 69 6.64 12.34 -9.09
N GLN A 70 5.55 11.77 -8.57
CA GLN A 70 5.06 10.42 -8.91
C GLN A 70 6.19 9.36 -8.89
N PRO A 71 6.83 9.15 -7.71
CA PRO A 71 8.08 8.39 -7.59
C PRO A 71 7.94 6.89 -7.82
N TRP A 72 6.72 6.36 -7.86
CA TRP A 72 6.46 4.93 -7.90
C TRP A 72 6.81 4.29 -9.25
N ARG A 73 7.27 3.05 -9.16
CA ARG A 73 7.33 2.07 -10.25
C ARG A 73 6.58 0.84 -9.79
N PHE A 74 5.57 0.44 -10.56
CA PHE A 74 4.85 -0.80 -10.33
C PHE A 74 5.39 -1.85 -11.30
N ILE A 75 5.97 -2.92 -10.76
CA ILE A 75 6.59 -4.00 -11.52
C ILE A 75 5.74 -5.25 -11.31
N ARG A 76 5.20 -5.80 -12.40
CA ARG A 76 4.46 -7.07 -12.38
C ARG A 76 5.43 -8.23 -12.56
N ILE A 77 5.45 -9.15 -11.60
CA ILE A 77 6.30 -10.34 -11.63
C ILE A 77 5.51 -11.52 -12.20
N THR A 78 5.75 -11.82 -13.47
CA THR A 78 5.13 -12.94 -14.20
C THR A 78 6.04 -14.18 -14.28
N ASP A 79 7.34 -14.01 -14.08
CA ASP A 79 8.31 -15.11 -14.09
C ASP A 79 8.19 -15.96 -12.81
N ILE A 80 7.90 -17.25 -12.99
CA ILE A 80 7.75 -18.21 -11.91
C ILE A 80 9.07 -18.48 -11.18
N ALA A 81 10.21 -18.50 -11.87
CA ALA A 81 11.51 -18.71 -11.26
C ALA A 81 11.86 -17.54 -10.34
N LEU A 82 11.56 -16.32 -10.77
CA LEU A 82 11.71 -15.13 -9.95
C LEU A 82 10.76 -15.13 -8.73
N ARG A 83 9.51 -15.58 -8.89
CA ARG A 83 8.60 -15.76 -7.75
C ARG A 83 9.15 -16.76 -6.72
N HIS A 84 9.75 -17.87 -7.17
CA HIS A 84 10.41 -18.83 -6.27
C HIS A 84 11.61 -18.22 -5.57
N ALA A 85 12.45 -17.44 -6.27
CA ALA A 85 13.58 -16.76 -5.65
C ALA A 85 13.12 -15.76 -4.57
N ILE A 86 12.06 -15.00 -4.83
CA ILE A 86 11.44 -14.11 -3.84
C ILE A 86 10.93 -14.92 -2.64
N HIS A 87 10.23 -16.03 -2.89
CA HIS A 87 9.71 -16.89 -1.82
C HIS A 87 10.82 -17.42 -0.89
N VAL A 88 11.98 -17.80 -1.43
CA VAL A 88 13.13 -18.21 -0.61
C VAL A 88 13.57 -17.09 0.33
N LEU A 89 13.70 -15.85 -0.17
CA LEU A 89 14.06 -14.69 0.66
C LEU A 89 13.02 -14.40 1.75
N VAL A 90 11.74 -14.59 1.44
CA VAL A 90 10.64 -14.43 2.41
C VAL A 90 10.72 -15.49 3.51
N GLU A 91 11.01 -16.75 3.17
CA GLU A 91 11.15 -17.82 4.16
C GLU A 91 12.39 -17.63 5.04
N GLU A 92 13.51 -17.17 4.48
CA GLU A 92 14.69 -16.79 5.28
C GLU A 92 14.35 -15.69 6.30
N GLU A 93 13.63 -14.64 5.88
CA GLU A 93 13.21 -13.57 6.78
C GLU A 93 12.16 -14.03 7.81
N ARG A 94 11.29 -14.98 7.44
CA ARG A 94 10.32 -15.58 8.37
C ARG A 94 11.05 -16.26 9.53
N ILE A 95 12.10 -17.03 9.24
CA ILE A 95 12.92 -17.68 10.28
C ILE A 95 13.59 -16.63 11.18
N ARG A 96 14.26 -15.62 10.59
CA ARG A 96 14.89 -14.54 11.36
C ARG A 96 13.90 -13.78 12.25
N THR A 97 12.70 -13.53 11.74
CA THR A 97 11.63 -12.88 12.51
C THR A 97 11.17 -13.76 13.66
N ALA A 98 11.03 -15.07 13.44
CA ALA A 98 10.63 -16.02 14.46
C ALA A 98 11.65 -16.05 15.62
N GLU A 99 12.94 -16.14 15.30
CA GLU A 99 14.04 -16.08 16.27
C GLU A 99 14.01 -14.77 17.07
N ALA A 100 13.78 -13.64 16.39
CA ALA A 100 13.66 -12.33 17.03
C ALA A 100 12.43 -12.18 17.95
N MET A 101 11.42 -13.06 17.81
CA MET A 101 10.22 -13.05 18.64
C MET A 101 10.38 -13.83 19.97
N GLY A 102 11.49 -14.57 20.15
CA GLY A 102 11.83 -15.29 21.38
C GLY A 102 10.71 -16.23 21.84
N GLU A 103 10.15 -16.00 23.04
CA GLU A 103 9.08 -16.84 23.61
C GLU A 103 7.80 -16.96 22.75
N ARG A 104 7.65 -16.13 21.71
CA ARG A 104 6.51 -16.16 20.78
C ARG A 104 6.82 -16.82 19.44
N GLU A 105 8.03 -17.34 19.26
CA GLU A 105 8.51 -18.00 18.04
C GLU A 105 7.54 -19.08 17.56
N ASP A 106 7.21 -20.05 18.42
CA ASP A 106 6.31 -21.17 18.08
C ASP A 106 4.93 -20.73 17.60
N LYS A 107 4.42 -19.63 18.17
CA LYS A 107 3.12 -19.07 17.78
C LYS A 107 3.21 -18.38 16.42
N PHE A 108 4.31 -17.66 16.18
CA PHE A 108 4.56 -16.99 14.91
C PHE A 108 4.75 -17.99 13.77
N MET A 109 5.50 -19.07 13.98
CA MET A 109 5.77 -20.07 12.93
C MET A 109 4.52 -20.82 12.44
N ARG A 110 3.43 -20.81 13.22
CA ARG A 110 2.12 -21.35 12.83
C ARG A 110 1.29 -20.39 11.98
N LEU A 111 1.66 -19.10 11.95
CA LEU A 111 0.99 -18.12 11.12
C LEU A 111 1.48 -18.28 9.68
N LYS A 112 0.54 -18.33 8.74
CA LYS A 112 0.87 -18.05 7.35
C LYS A 112 1.21 -16.58 7.25
N VAL A 113 2.41 -16.25 6.75
CA VAL A 113 2.91 -14.86 6.67
C VAL A 113 2.90 -14.29 5.25
N GLU A 114 2.83 -15.17 4.24
CA GLU A 114 2.97 -14.81 2.82
C GLU A 114 2.03 -15.64 1.93
N GLY A 115 1.99 -15.34 0.64
CA GLY A 115 1.27 -16.11 -0.38
C GLY A 115 1.77 -15.85 -1.80
N VAL A 116 3.08 -15.58 -1.95
CA VAL A 116 3.76 -15.17 -3.20
C VAL A 116 3.63 -16.23 -4.30
N LEU A 117 3.62 -17.51 -3.92
CA LEU A 117 3.46 -18.61 -4.87
C LEU A 117 1.99 -18.94 -5.18
N GLU A 118 1.06 -18.53 -4.33
CA GLU A 118 -0.36 -18.85 -4.47
C GLU A 118 -1.17 -17.74 -5.14
N CYS A 119 -0.73 -16.49 -5.01
CA CYS A 119 -1.45 -15.35 -5.55
C CYS A 119 -1.43 -15.33 -7.09
N ALA A 120 -2.53 -14.86 -7.67
CA ALA A 120 -2.63 -14.65 -9.11
C ALA A 120 -1.55 -13.69 -9.62
N GLU A 121 -1.36 -12.56 -8.92
CA GLU A 121 -0.45 -11.49 -9.31
C GLU A 121 0.50 -11.12 -8.18
N VAL A 122 1.77 -10.91 -8.53
CA VAL A 122 2.80 -10.33 -7.66
C VAL A 122 3.15 -8.97 -8.26
N LEU A 123 2.85 -7.90 -7.53
CA LEU A 123 3.23 -6.53 -7.87
C LEU A 123 4.26 -6.03 -6.87
N VAL A 124 5.35 -5.45 -7.36
CA VAL A 124 6.36 -4.76 -6.55
C VAL A 124 6.22 -3.27 -6.80
N ALA A 125 6.11 -2.50 -5.72
CA ALA A 125 6.21 -1.04 -5.75
C ALA A 125 7.63 -0.63 -5.38
N ALA A 126 8.31 0.08 -6.28
CA ALA A 126 9.68 0.56 -6.08
C ALA A 126 9.76 2.08 -6.29
N LEU A 127 10.81 2.69 -5.76
CA LEU A 127 11.16 4.08 -6.05
C LEU A 127 11.90 4.14 -7.38
N MET A 128 11.59 5.16 -8.19
CA MET A 128 12.28 5.40 -9.46
C MET A 128 13.71 5.90 -9.29
N ASP A 129 14.54 5.65 -10.30
CA ASP A 129 15.92 6.13 -10.35
C ASP A 129 16.05 7.65 -10.55
N GLY A 130 17.16 8.19 -10.06
CA GLY A 130 17.54 9.61 -10.18
C GLY A 130 16.55 10.55 -9.50
N ARG A 131 15.83 10.06 -8.50
CA ARG A 131 14.80 10.77 -7.75
C ARG A 131 15.33 11.94 -6.93
N GLU A 132 16.63 11.95 -6.67
CA GLU A 132 17.39 12.97 -5.97
C GLU A 132 17.37 14.32 -6.72
N ARG A 133 17.08 14.31 -8.03
CA ARG A 133 16.87 15.54 -8.82
C ARG A 133 15.61 16.32 -8.41
N HIS A 134 14.67 15.67 -7.73
CA HIS A 134 13.45 16.31 -7.25
C HIS A 134 13.74 16.96 -5.90
N ILE A 135 13.91 18.28 -5.90
CA ILE A 135 14.32 19.04 -4.71
C ILE A 135 13.10 19.46 -3.87
N PHE A 136 12.00 19.86 -4.51
CA PHE A 136 10.85 20.42 -3.82
C PHE A 136 10.22 19.40 -2.87
N GLY A 137 10.06 19.78 -1.60
CA GLY A 137 9.59 18.93 -0.50
C GLY A 137 10.62 17.89 -0.02
N ARG A 138 11.29 17.19 -0.93
CA ARG A 138 12.28 16.15 -0.60
C ARG A 138 13.56 16.65 0.05
N ARG A 139 14.04 17.86 -0.29
CA ARG A 139 15.27 18.40 0.29
C ARG A 139 15.20 18.47 1.82
N THR A 140 14.01 18.77 2.36
CA THR A 140 13.78 18.87 3.79
C THR A 140 13.41 17.52 4.42
N LEU A 141 12.65 16.69 3.69
CA LEU A 141 12.19 15.37 4.12
C LEU A 141 12.45 14.34 3.00
N PRO A 142 13.65 13.75 2.94
CA PRO A 142 14.04 12.84 1.86
C PRO A 142 13.11 11.65 1.66
N GLU A 143 12.48 11.16 2.74
CA GLU A 143 11.56 10.03 2.80
C GLU A 143 10.14 10.33 2.27
N MET A 144 9.87 11.59 1.88
CA MET A 144 8.55 11.97 1.38
C MET A 144 8.20 11.29 0.04
N ASP A 145 9.20 10.80 -0.70
CA ASP A 145 8.97 9.95 -1.87
C ASP A 145 8.38 8.59 -1.48
N LEU A 146 8.90 7.97 -0.42
CA LEU A 146 8.38 6.72 0.14
C LEU A 146 6.96 6.91 0.66
N ALA A 147 6.69 8.03 1.35
CA ALA A 147 5.33 8.38 1.76
C ALA A 147 4.38 8.52 0.55
N SER A 148 4.86 9.11 -0.55
CA SER A 148 4.09 9.22 -1.79
C SER A 148 3.78 7.84 -2.41
N VAL A 149 4.76 6.92 -2.43
CA VAL A 149 4.53 5.54 -2.87
C VAL A 149 3.53 4.82 -1.96
N ALA A 150 3.60 5.03 -0.65
CA ALA A 150 2.64 4.45 0.29
C ALA A 150 1.21 4.93 0.02
N CYS A 151 1.01 6.21 -0.33
CA CYS A 151 -0.29 6.72 -0.80
C CYS A 151 -0.76 6.02 -2.08
N ALA A 152 0.14 5.80 -3.05
CA ALA A 152 -0.19 5.09 -4.29
C ALA A 152 -0.60 3.64 -4.03
N ILE A 153 0.10 2.94 -3.15
CA ILE A 153 -0.27 1.59 -2.70
C ILE A 153 -1.64 1.62 -2.02
N GLN A 154 -1.90 2.60 -1.14
CA GLN A 154 -3.18 2.71 -0.44
C GLN A 154 -4.36 2.96 -1.37
N ASN A 155 -4.18 3.60 -2.52
CA ASN A 155 -5.23 3.75 -3.53
C ASN A 155 -5.53 2.44 -4.29
N LEU A 156 -4.57 1.50 -4.32
CA LEU A 156 -4.73 0.18 -4.94
C LEU A 156 -5.44 -0.82 -4.01
N LEU A 157 -5.44 -0.57 -2.70
CA LEU A 157 -5.97 -1.44 -1.62
C LEU A 157 -7.38 -1.04 -1.16
#